data_AF-D7FW18-F1
#
_entry.id   AF-D7FW18-F1
#
_cell.length_a   1.000
_cell.length_b   1.000
_cell.length_c   1.000
_cell.angle_alpha   90.00
_cell.angle_beta   90.00
_cell.angle_gamma   90.00
#
_symmetry.space_group_name_H-M   'P 1'
#
loop_
_entity.id
_entity.type
_entity.pdbx_description
1 polymer ?
#
loop_
_entity_poly.entity_id
_entity_poly.type
_entity_poly.pdbx_seq_one_letter_code
_entity_poly.pdbx_strand_id
1 'polypeptide(L)'
;MITTGGDGGGDSSDAGGVIGSGGGGYERGGDNGDENNTVPDALEVFLEPYEAIVREFNSRAASNWARAASEGLKVSSGWGADVFDPSARGGNFATAPHKLDHDREQLEYLVAKGRLPPEFQRLAEEYGTVGDLVEASLSQARKGQLKELGQGLRALTYGLGTSDFGRLRGTYNSVIHVPKGPADGDLGGGYHPTGFRRALNPNLDWRAIEDEYLSQELPLLWFDGFLLPEALQGVLDFCREATVFFDIKPGYLGAYFNDGLTSPWLVQIAHELQERLPQVLEGMTLSNLWAYKFDSDTSMDGIATHSDHATVNLNFWVTPDDANLDPSSGGLVVYPKVPPSGEDPNQPSSGGTLDMKQWNNSSRVSDIESWLKDEGVYDLAVTVPYRQNRVVVFDSRLLHRSDKFLFREGYENRRINLTFLFSPVDEAWNEDYHRQSRQQQE
;
A
#
# COMPACT_ATOMS: atom_id res chain seq x y z
N MET A 1 16.05 30.33 -70.07
CA MET A 1 16.29 29.63 -71.35
C MET A 1 15.39 28.40 -71.37
N ILE A 2 14.54 28.30 -72.40
CA ILE A 2 14.03 27.06 -73.03
C ILE A 2 13.14 26.18 -72.11
N THR A 3 11.81 26.35 -72.11
CA THR A 3 10.78 25.60 -72.90
C THR A 3 10.91 24.07 -72.75
N THR A 4 9.93 23.27 -72.33
CA THR A 4 8.60 22.92 -72.90
C THR A 4 7.89 22.03 -71.83
N GLY A 5 6.57 21.91 -71.62
CA GLY A 5 5.42 21.82 -72.54
C GLY A 5 4.78 20.42 -72.40
N GLY A 6 3.45 20.33 -72.20
CA GLY A 6 2.64 19.17 -72.63
C GLY A 6 1.81 18.41 -71.58
N ASP A 7 0.51 18.73 -71.59
CA ASP A 7 -0.72 17.95 -71.34
C ASP A 7 -0.68 16.43 -71.08
N GLY A 8 -1.68 15.97 -70.31
CA GLY A 8 -2.26 14.62 -70.43
C GLY A 8 -2.94 14.11 -69.16
N GLY A 9 -4.27 14.05 -69.14
CA GLY A 9 -5.10 13.67 -67.98
C GLY A 9 -5.22 12.16 -67.74
N GLY A 10 -5.97 11.79 -66.68
CA GLY A 10 -6.41 10.40 -66.46
C GLY A 10 -6.53 9.96 -65.01
N ASP A 11 -7.59 10.39 -64.36
CA ASP A 11 -8.49 9.66 -63.44
C ASP A 11 -7.99 8.64 -62.38
N SER A 12 -8.64 8.80 -61.21
CA SER A 12 -9.10 7.77 -60.25
C SER A 12 -8.23 7.29 -59.07
N SER A 13 -8.89 7.44 -57.89
CA SER A 13 -8.88 6.64 -56.66
C SER A 13 -7.66 6.67 -55.71
N ASP A 14 -7.83 7.48 -54.66
CA ASP A 14 -7.94 7.09 -53.25
C ASP A 14 -7.02 6.04 -52.59
N ALA A 15 -6.60 6.45 -51.40
CA ALA A 15 -6.33 5.70 -50.17
C ALA A 15 -4.88 5.23 -49.86
N GLY A 16 -4.42 5.68 -48.68
CA GLY A 16 -3.29 5.13 -47.92
C GLY A 16 -1.99 5.92 -48.13
N GLY A 17 -1.63 6.87 -47.27
CA GLY A 17 -1.42 6.68 -45.84
C GLY A 17 0.08 6.59 -45.60
N VAL A 18 0.73 7.75 -45.63
CA VAL A 18 2.18 7.93 -45.48
C VAL A 18 2.61 7.64 -44.05
N ILE A 19 3.62 6.79 -43.95
CA ILE A 19 4.43 6.50 -42.78
C ILE A 19 5.22 7.78 -42.44
N GLY A 20 5.00 8.33 -41.25
CA GLY A 20 5.65 9.55 -40.77
C GLY A 20 6.09 9.38 -39.32
N SER A 21 7.29 8.85 -39.15
CA SER A 21 8.08 8.92 -37.92
C SER A 21 8.35 10.38 -37.53
N GLY A 22 7.96 10.78 -36.33
CA GLY A 22 8.26 12.09 -35.75
C GLY A 22 8.22 11.99 -34.24
N GLY A 23 9.39 12.08 -33.62
CA GLY A 23 9.53 12.12 -32.17
C GLY A 23 8.93 13.38 -31.55
N GLY A 24 8.47 13.24 -30.32
CA GLY A 24 8.10 14.32 -29.43
C GLY A 24 8.22 13.79 -28.01
N GLY A 25 9.24 14.25 -27.30
CA GLY A 25 9.49 13.87 -25.91
C GLY A 25 8.33 14.26 -25.01
N TYR A 26 8.03 13.39 -24.06
CA TYR A 26 7.27 13.72 -22.87
C TYR A 26 8.09 13.24 -21.68
N GLU A 27 8.73 14.19 -21.01
CA GLU A 27 9.16 14.06 -19.62
C GLU A 27 7.92 13.69 -18.79
N ARG A 28 7.94 12.55 -18.10
CA ARG A 28 6.90 12.14 -17.14
C ARG A 28 7.55 12.00 -15.77
N GLY A 29 7.03 12.80 -14.85
CA GLY A 29 7.51 12.92 -13.49
C GLY A 29 7.13 11.74 -12.60
N GLY A 30 8.12 11.32 -11.81
CA GLY A 30 8.03 11.47 -10.37
C GLY A 30 7.06 10.53 -9.66
N ASP A 31 7.32 9.25 -9.83
CA ASP A 31 7.07 8.19 -8.85
C ASP A 31 7.65 8.58 -7.47
N ASN A 32 7.16 7.99 -6.35
CA ASN A 32 7.85 7.88 -5.06
C ASN A 32 6.97 7.46 -3.86
N GLY A 33 7.38 6.38 -3.18
CA GLY A 33 6.93 6.01 -1.84
C GLY A 33 7.03 4.50 -1.62
N ASP A 34 8.24 3.95 -1.78
CA ASP A 34 8.54 2.52 -1.71
C ASP A 34 9.02 2.10 -0.31
N GLU A 35 8.23 1.24 0.33
CA GLU A 35 8.76 0.23 1.24
C GLU A 35 8.70 -1.11 0.53
N ASN A 36 9.87 -1.56 0.08
CA ASN A 36 10.19 -2.96 -0.20
C ASN A 36 9.36 -3.63 -1.29
N ASN A 37 9.79 -3.38 -2.52
CA ASN A 37 9.67 -4.36 -3.58
C ASN A 37 10.73 -5.45 -3.35
N THR A 38 10.40 -6.43 -2.52
CA THR A 38 11.16 -7.67 -2.45
C THR A 38 10.24 -8.83 -2.78
N VAL A 39 10.15 -9.05 -4.09
CA VAL A 39 9.71 -10.30 -4.73
C VAL A 39 10.89 -11.25 -5.09
N PRO A 40 12.15 -11.18 -4.59
CA PRO A 40 13.25 -11.79 -5.31
C PRO A 40 13.29 -13.31 -5.19
N ASP A 41 12.59 -13.91 -4.21
CA ASP A 41 12.49 -15.37 -4.08
C ASP A 41 11.14 -15.95 -4.58
N ALA A 42 10.15 -15.09 -4.87
CA ALA A 42 8.81 -15.52 -5.33
C ALA A 42 8.57 -15.28 -6.84
N LEU A 43 9.36 -14.41 -7.49
CA LEU A 43 9.17 -14.04 -8.90
C LEU A 43 9.71 -15.10 -9.89
N GLU A 44 10.62 -15.98 -9.46
CA GLU A 44 11.27 -16.96 -10.36
C GLU A 44 10.29 -17.94 -11.03
N VAL A 45 9.15 -18.25 -10.41
CA VAL A 45 8.16 -19.17 -10.99
C VAL A 45 7.27 -18.47 -12.04
N PHE A 46 7.23 -17.13 -12.05
CA PHE A 46 6.32 -16.35 -12.88
C PHE A 46 6.99 -15.66 -14.09
N LEU A 47 8.28 -15.35 -14.02
CA LEU A 47 8.95 -14.63 -15.10
C LEU A 47 9.00 -15.40 -16.43
N GLU A 48 9.08 -16.75 -16.40
CA GLU A 48 9.13 -17.56 -17.63
C GLU A 48 7.85 -17.48 -18.50
N PRO A 49 6.61 -17.52 -17.96
CA PRO A 49 5.38 -17.34 -18.76
C PRO A 49 4.90 -15.89 -18.93
N TYR A 50 5.44 -14.92 -18.19
CA TYR A 50 4.93 -13.54 -18.13
C TYR A 50 4.72 -12.87 -19.50
N GLU A 51 5.74 -12.91 -20.38
CA GLU A 51 5.63 -12.29 -21.71
C GLU A 51 4.55 -12.93 -22.59
N ALA A 52 4.26 -14.23 -22.39
CA ALA A 52 3.22 -14.93 -23.12
C ALA A 52 1.83 -14.52 -22.62
N ILE A 53 1.66 -14.34 -21.30
CA ILE A 53 0.42 -13.87 -20.67
C ILE A 53 0.10 -12.45 -21.14
N VAL A 54 1.07 -11.53 -21.13
CA VAL A 54 0.88 -10.15 -21.60
C VAL A 54 0.50 -10.11 -23.08
N ARG A 55 1.15 -10.92 -23.93
CA ARG A 55 0.83 -11.02 -25.36
C ARG A 55 -0.59 -11.54 -25.60
N GLU A 56 -0.97 -12.63 -24.93
CA GLU A 56 -2.32 -13.19 -25.06
C GLU A 56 -3.38 -12.20 -24.54
N PHE A 57 -3.12 -11.54 -23.42
CA PHE A 57 -4.02 -10.54 -22.85
C PHE A 57 -4.27 -9.38 -23.81
N ASN A 58 -3.22 -8.77 -24.37
CA ASN A 58 -3.34 -7.67 -25.32
C ASN A 58 -4.20 -8.06 -26.55
N SER A 59 -4.16 -9.33 -26.94
CA SER A 59 -5.01 -9.84 -28.04
C SER A 59 -6.50 -9.95 -27.67
N ARG A 60 -6.84 -10.04 -26.37
CA ARG A 60 -8.21 -10.30 -25.88
C ARG A 60 -8.83 -9.18 -25.05
N ALA A 61 -8.05 -8.19 -24.65
CA ALA A 61 -8.45 -7.14 -23.71
C ALA A 61 -9.80 -6.51 -24.08
N ALA A 62 -9.95 -6.02 -25.32
CA ALA A 62 -11.17 -5.35 -25.78
C ALA A 62 -12.45 -6.19 -25.57
N SER A 63 -12.39 -7.51 -25.81
CA SER A 63 -13.54 -8.41 -25.63
C SER A 63 -13.89 -8.63 -24.16
N ASN A 64 -12.87 -8.72 -23.29
CA ASN A 64 -13.09 -8.87 -21.85
C ASN A 64 -13.77 -7.64 -21.26
N TRP A 65 -13.36 -6.44 -21.69
CA TRP A 65 -13.97 -5.17 -21.26
C TRP A 65 -15.40 -5.00 -21.74
N ALA A 66 -15.66 -5.33 -23.02
CA ALA A 66 -17.02 -5.27 -23.56
C ALA A 66 -17.98 -6.18 -22.78
N ARG A 67 -17.51 -7.36 -22.36
CA ARG A 67 -18.28 -8.27 -21.52
C ARG A 67 -18.55 -7.67 -20.13
N ALA A 68 -17.52 -7.18 -19.44
CA ALA A 68 -17.67 -6.58 -18.11
C ALA A 68 -18.65 -5.40 -18.11
N ALA A 69 -18.51 -4.50 -19.10
CA ALA A 69 -19.40 -3.36 -19.27
C ALA A 69 -20.86 -3.78 -19.53
N SER A 70 -21.07 -4.85 -20.31
CA SER A 70 -22.42 -5.38 -20.58
C SER A 70 -23.14 -5.91 -19.34
N GLU A 71 -22.38 -6.20 -18.28
CA GLU A 71 -22.87 -6.74 -17.01
C GLU A 71 -22.91 -5.67 -15.91
N GLY A 72 -22.77 -4.39 -16.29
CA GLY A 72 -22.90 -3.24 -15.38
C GLY A 72 -21.65 -2.94 -14.55
N LEU A 73 -20.53 -3.60 -14.82
CA LEU A 73 -19.27 -3.31 -14.15
C LEU A 73 -18.66 -2.04 -14.74
N LYS A 74 -18.42 -1.05 -13.89
CA LYS A 74 -17.61 0.13 -14.26
C LYS A 74 -16.15 -0.26 -14.09
N VAL A 75 -15.38 -0.13 -15.16
CA VAL A 75 -13.94 -0.34 -15.09
C VAL A 75 -13.20 0.95 -15.42
N SER A 76 -12.20 1.25 -14.59
CA SER A 76 -11.20 2.28 -14.82
C SER A 76 -10.54 2.13 -16.19
N SER A 77 -10.43 3.22 -16.94
CA SER A 77 -9.75 3.29 -18.24
C SER A 77 -8.25 3.60 -18.15
N GLY A 78 -7.67 3.54 -16.94
CA GLY A 78 -6.28 3.95 -16.67
C GLY A 78 -5.26 2.90 -17.11
N TRP A 79 -4.90 2.90 -18.40
CA TRP A 79 -3.74 2.13 -18.88
C TRP A 79 -2.45 2.93 -18.64
N GLY A 80 -1.70 2.54 -17.61
CA GLY A 80 -0.29 2.89 -17.43
C GLY A 80 0.62 1.82 -18.03
N ALA A 81 1.93 2.12 -18.20
CA ALA A 81 2.92 1.13 -18.63
C ALA A 81 3.09 -0.01 -17.60
N ASP A 82 2.81 0.31 -16.33
CA ASP A 82 3.13 -0.53 -15.17
C ASP A 82 2.01 -1.52 -14.80
N VAL A 83 0.83 -1.44 -15.42
CA VAL A 83 -0.30 -2.35 -15.11
C VAL A 83 -0.03 -3.81 -15.46
N PHE A 84 1.00 -4.06 -16.27
CA PHE A 84 1.45 -5.39 -16.62
C PHE A 84 2.58 -5.85 -15.71
N ASP A 85 3.37 -4.94 -15.16
CA ASP A 85 4.54 -5.27 -14.35
C ASP A 85 4.10 -6.01 -13.07
N PRO A 86 4.56 -7.25 -12.85
CA PRO A 86 4.21 -8.02 -11.65
C PRO A 86 4.85 -7.48 -10.38
N SER A 87 5.87 -6.62 -10.50
CA SER A 87 6.49 -5.90 -9.40
C SER A 87 5.83 -4.54 -9.17
N ALA A 88 5.01 -4.06 -10.10
CA ALA A 88 4.32 -2.79 -9.93
C ALA A 88 3.11 -2.93 -9.01
N ARG A 89 2.95 -1.92 -8.16
CA ARG A 89 1.76 -1.74 -7.35
C ARG A 89 0.53 -1.64 -8.24
N GLY A 90 -0.50 -2.45 -7.95
CA GLY A 90 -1.71 -2.48 -8.76
C GLY A 90 -1.54 -3.14 -10.13
N GLY A 91 -0.45 -3.88 -10.36
CA GLY A 91 -0.31 -4.75 -11.52
C GLY A 91 -1.46 -5.74 -11.62
N ASN A 92 -1.96 -5.99 -12.82
CA ASN A 92 -3.18 -6.77 -13.04
C ASN A 92 -2.97 -8.29 -13.04
N PHE A 93 -1.72 -8.75 -12.97
CA PHE A 93 -1.37 -10.15 -13.18
C PHE A 93 -0.65 -10.78 -12.00
N ALA A 94 -0.12 -10.00 -11.06
CA ALA A 94 0.38 -10.53 -9.80
C ALA A 94 -0.75 -10.58 -8.77
N THR A 95 -0.92 -11.72 -8.12
CA THR A 95 -1.89 -11.95 -7.04
C THR A 95 -1.29 -12.82 -5.93
N ALA A 96 -2.06 -13.07 -4.88
CA ALA A 96 -1.76 -14.07 -3.86
C ALA A 96 -3.09 -14.63 -3.31
N PRO A 97 -3.13 -15.84 -2.72
CA PRO A 97 -4.37 -16.36 -2.15
C PRO A 97 -5.07 -15.40 -1.18
N HIS A 98 -4.30 -14.78 -0.26
CA HIS A 98 -4.87 -13.82 0.70
C HIS A 98 -5.46 -12.57 0.04
N LYS A 99 -4.95 -12.14 -1.13
CA LYS A 99 -5.49 -11.03 -1.90
C LYS A 99 -6.84 -11.39 -2.51
N LEU A 100 -6.96 -12.57 -3.11
CA LEU A 100 -8.21 -13.04 -3.72
C LEU A 100 -9.30 -13.25 -2.68
N ASP A 101 -8.95 -13.80 -1.51
CA ASP A 101 -9.87 -13.91 -0.38
C ASP A 101 -10.30 -12.54 0.14
N HIS A 102 -9.36 -11.61 0.34
CA HIS A 102 -9.69 -10.25 0.74
C HIS A 102 -10.68 -9.60 -0.23
N ASP A 103 -10.42 -9.70 -1.54
CA ASP A 103 -11.28 -9.08 -2.55
C ASP A 103 -12.66 -9.74 -2.61
N ARG A 104 -12.74 -11.07 -2.51
CA ARG A 104 -14.01 -11.81 -2.37
C ARG A 104 -14.80 -11.29 -1.16
N GLU A 105 -14.17 -11.31 0.01
CA GLU A 105 -14.79 -10.90 1.27
C GLU A 105 -15.22 -9.43 1.24
N GLN A 106 -14.44 -8.55 0.61
CA GLN A 106 -14.78 -7.14 0.44
C GLN A 106 -16.01 -6.97 -0.45
N LEU A 107 -16.12 -7.71 -1.55
CA LEU A 107 -17.29 -7.68 -2.41
C LEU A 107 -18.54 -8.17 -1.68
N GLU A 108 -18.45 -9.28 -0.96
CA GLU A 108 -19.54 -9.82 -0.12
C GLU A 108 -19.98 -8.80 0.94
N TYR A 109 -19.00 -8.18 1.62
CA TYR A 109 -19.25 -7.14 2.60
C TYR A 109 -20.00 -5.94 1.99
N LEU A 110 -19.53 -5.45 0.84
CA LEU A 110 -20.14 -4.31 0.14
C LEU A 110 -21.55 -4.61 -0.35
N VAL A 111 -21.82 -5.81 -0.84
CA VAL A 111 -23.17 -6.27 -1.21
C VAL A 111 -24.06 -6.34 0.04
N ALA A 112 -23.59 -6.95 1.12
CA ALA A 112 -24.35 -7.08 2.36
C ALA A 112 -24.69 -5.73 3.00
N LYS A 113 -23.82 -4.72 2.86
CA LYS A 113 -24.05 -3.33 3.31
C LYS A 113 -24.87 -2.49 2.33
N GLY A 114 -25.28 -3.04 1.18
CA GLY A 114 -26.02 -2.32 0.15
C GLY A 114 -25.21 -1.24 -0.55
N ARG A 115 -23.88 -1.33 -0.54
CA ARG A 115 -22.95 -0.43 -1.24
C ARG A 115 -22.78 -0.83 -2.71
N LEU A 116 -22.85 -2.13 -2.97
CA LEU A 116 -22.86 -2.68 -4.32
C LEU A 116 -24.19 -3.39 -4.64
N PRO A 117 -24.62 -3.38 -5.90
CA PRO A 117 -25.77 -4.16 -6.35
C PRO A 117 -25.61 -5.66 -6.08
N PRO A 118 -26.70 -6.42 -5.82
CA PRO A 118 -26.65 -7.86 -5.56
C PRO A 118 -25.95 -8.69 -6.65
N GLU A 119 -25.89 -8.20 -7.89
CA GLU A 119 -25.22 -8.85 -9.01
C GLU A 119 -23.71 -9.05 -8.77
N PHE A 120 -23.09 -8.23 -7.91
CA PHE A 120 -21.69 -8.36 -7.51
C PHE A 120 -21.43 -9.60 -6.63
N GLN A 121 -22.47 -10.26 -6.10
CA GLN A 121 -22.31 -11.55 -5.42
C GLN A 121 -21.71 -12.60 -6.36
N ARG A 122 -22.12 -12.60 -7.63
CA ARG A 122 -21.55 -13.51 -8.65
C ARG A 122 -20.09 -13.19 -8.94
N LEU A 123 -19.68 -11.93 -8.84
CA LEU A 123 -18.28 -11.56 -8.99
C LEU A 123 -17.48 -12.10 -7.80
N ALA A 124 -17.97 -11.96 -6.56
CA ALA A 124 -17.33 -12.53 -5.38
C ALA A 124 -17.16 -14.06 -5.49
N GLU A 125 -18.16 -14.78 -5.99
CA GLU A 125 -18.09 -16.23 -6.26
C GLU A 125 -16.98 -16.58 -7.28
N GLU A 126 -16.78 -15.77 -8.32
CA GLU A 126 -15.68 -15.95 -9.28
C GLU A 126 -14.32 -15.68 -8.63
N TYR A 127 -14.20 -14.67 -7.76
CA TYR A 127 -12.98 -14.45 -6.97
C TYR A 127 -12.65 -15.66 -6.08
N GLY A 128 -13.66 -16.24 -5.43
CA GLY A 128 -13.49 -17.48 -4.66
C GLY A 128 -13.03 -18.65 -5.53
N THR A 129 -13.65 -18.84 -6.70
CA THR A 129 -13.28 -19.89 -7.65
C THR A 129 -11.84 -19.73 -8.14
N VAL A 130 -11.42 -18.51 -8.47
CA VAL A 130 -10.03 -18.23 -8.86
C VAL A 130 -9.09 -18.45 -7.68
N GLY A 131 -9.46 -18.05 -6.47
CA GLY A 131 -8.72 -18.33 -5.24
C GLY A 131 -8.43 -19.83 -5.06
N ASP A 132 -9.45 -20.68 -5.15
CA ASP A 132 -9.32 -22.14 -5.03
C ASP A 132 -8.36 -22.71 -6.10
N LEU A 133 -8.45 -22.23 -7.34
CA LEU A 133 -7.58 -22.65 -8.43
C LEU A 133 -6.12 -22.24 -8.20
N VAL A 134 -5.91 -21.02 -7.70
CA VAL A 134 -4.58 -20.49 -7.36
C VAL A 134 -3.97 -21.29 -6.22
N GLU A 135 -4.70 -21.51 -5.13
CA GLU A 135 -4.21 -22.31 -3.99
C GLU A 135 -3.90 -23.75 -4.40
N ALA A 136 -4.75 -24.38 -5.22
CA ALA A 136 -4.49 -25.72 -5.74
C ALA A 136 -3.23 -25.77 -6.60
N SER A 137 -3.05 -24.78 -7.48
CA SER A 137 -1.87 -24.65 -8.35
C SER A 137 -0.58 -24.48 -7.55
N LEU A 138 -0.58 -23.57 -6.57
CA LEU A 138 0.56 -23.35 -5.67
C LEU A 138 0.87 -24.59 -4.82
N SER A 139 -0.16 -25.24 -4.28
CA SER A 139 -0.02 -26.47 -3.48
C SER A 139 0.62 -27.59 -4.28
N GLN A 140 0.24 -27.73 -5.55
CA GLN A 140 0.83 -28.72 -6.44
C GLN A 140 2.28 -28.36 -6.80
N ALA A 141 2.54 -27.11 -7.15
CA ALA A 141 3.87 -26.63 -7.56
C ALA A 141 4.90 -26.72 -6.42
N ARG A 142 4.48 -26.50 -5.17
CA ARG A 142 5.35 -26.50 -3.98
C ARG A 142 5.26 -27.77 -3.16
N LYS A 143 4.70 -28.84 -3.70
CA LYS A 143 4.53 -30.12 -2.98
C LYS A 143 5.89 -30.63 -2.46
N GLY A 144 6.06 -30.60 -1.13
CA GLY A 144 7.28 -31.03 -0.45
C GLY A 144 8.30 -29.91 -0.14
N GLN A 145 8.10 -28.70 -0.66
CA GLN A 145 9.00 -27.54 -0.49
C GLN A 145 8.43 -26.44 0.44
N LEU A 146 7.13 -26.49 0.78
CA LEU A 146 6.48 -25.47 1.60
C LEU A 146 7.09 -25.29 3.00
N LYS A 147 7.70 -26.34 3.58
CA LYS A 147 8.40 -26.23 4.88
C LYS A 147 9.73 -25.46 4.80
N GLU A 148 10.35 -25.43 3.63
CA GLU A 148 11.68 -24.83 3.44
C GLU A 148 11.59 -23.33 3.17
N LEU A 149 10.48 -22.86 2.60
CA LEU A 149 10.28 -21.46 2.22
C LEU A 149 9.95 -20.53 3.39
N GLY A 150 9.65 -21.07 4.58
CA GLY A 150 9.32 -20.28 5.78
C GLY A 150 8.04 -19.44 5.70
N GLN A 151 7.50 -19.22 4.50
CA GLN A 151 6.28 -18.46 4.22
C GLN A 151 5.08 -19.39 4.06
N GLY A 152 3.94 -18.97 4.62
CA GLY A 152 2.66 -19.64 4.40
C GLY A 152 2.29 -19.63 2.90
N LEU A 153 1.63 -20.71 2.42
CA LEU A 153 1.15 -20.83 1.03
C LEU A 153 0.39 -19.57 0.57
N ARG A 154 -0.34 -18.94 1.49
CA ARG A 154 -1.16 -17.75 1.27
C ARG A 154 -0.37 -16.48 0.97
N ALA A 155 0.90 -16.43 1.37
CA ALA A 155 1.81 -15.32 1.12
C ALA A 155 2.40 -15.35 -0.29
N LEU A 156 2.35 -16.52 -0.95
CA LEU A 156 3.07 -16.73 -2.19
C LEU A 156 2.38 -15.99 -3.34
N THR A 157 3.19 -15.21 -4.04
CA THR A 157 2.77 -14.54 -5.27
C THR A 157 2.43 -15.57 -6.34
N TYR A 158 1.35 -15.31 -7.06
CA TYR A 158 0.86 -16.10 -8.17
C TYR A 158 0.58 -15.21 -9.39
N GLY A 159 0.84 -15.76 -10.56
CA GLY A 159 0.57 -15.13 -11.84
C GLY A 159 -0.81 -15.44 -12.39
N LEU A 160 -1.73 -14.49 -12.39
CA LEU A 160 -3.05 -14.65 -13.00
C LEU A 160 -2.91 -14.85 -14.51
N GLY A 161 -3.39 -16.00 -14.99
CA GLY A 161 -3.52 -16.26 -16.42
C GLY A 161 -4.65 -15.43 -17.05
N THR A 162 -4.67 -15.37 -18.38
CA THR A 162 -5.71 -14.63 -19.12
C THR A 162 -7.12 -15.18 -18.90
N SER A 163 -7.26 -16.48 -18.65
CA SER A 163 -8.53 -17.13 -18.29
C SER A 163 -9.05 -16.64 -16.94
N ASP A 164 -8.16 -16.54 -15.95
CA ASP A 164 -8.52 -16.17 -14.58
C ASP A 164 -8.83 -14.68 -14.51
N PHE A 165 -8.01 -13.83 -15.14
CA PHE A 165 -8.33 -12.41 -15.29
C PHE A 165 -9.69 -12.19 -15.99
N GLY A 166 -9.99 -13.00 -17.01
CA GLY A 166 -11.29 -13.00 -17.67
C GLY A 166 -12.44 -13.33 -16.72
N ARG A 167 -12.27 -14.32 -15.84
CA ARG A 167 -13.25 -14.69 -14.79
C ARG A 167 -13.49 -13.54 -13.80
N LEU A 168 -12.44 -12.81 -13.46
CA LEU A 168 -12.50 -11.61 -12.61
C LEU A 168 -13.07 -10.39 -13.35
N ARG A 169 -13.53 -10.53 -14.61
CA ARG A 169 -14.25 -9.50 -15.38
C ARG A 169 -13.52 -8.14 -15.44
N GLY A 170 -12.19 -8.17 -15.41
CA GLY A 170 -11.36 -6.97 -15.41
C GLY A 170 -11.48 -6.10 -14.17
N THR A 171 -12.08 -6.58 -13.07
CA THR A 171 -12.21 -5.80 -11.83
C THR A 171 -11.05 -6.01 -10.87
N TYR A 172 -10.15 -6.95 -11.17
CA TYR A 172 -8.93 -7.15 -10.41
C TYR A 172 -8.09 -5.87 -10.44
N ASN A 173 -7.57 -5.48 -9.27
CA ASN A 173 -6.85 -4.21 -9.04
C ASN A 173 -7.50 -2.97 -9.68
N SER A 174 -8.83 -2.91 -9.64
CA SER A 174 -9.61 -1.78 -10.11
C SER A 174 -10.45 -1.18 -8.99
N VAL A 175 -10.66 0.14 -9.04
CA VAL A 175 -11.59 0.83 -8.15
C VAL A 175 -13.03 0.50 -8.56
N ILE A 176 -13.72 -0.27 -7.72
CA ILE A 176 -15.14 -0.61 -7.85
C ILE A 176 -16.00 0.31 -6.96
N HIS A 177 -15.55 0.55 -5.72
CA HIS A 177 -16.25 1.38 -4.75
C HIS A 177 -15.27 2.24 -3.96
N VAL A 178 -15.63 3.51 -3.82
CA VAL A 178 -15.01 4.43 -2.85
C VAL A 178 -16.18 5.00 -2.05
N PRO A 179 -16.20 4.80 -0.73
CA PRO A 179 -17.27 5.36 0.09
C PRO A 179 -17.25 6.87 -0.06
N LYS A 180 -18.45 7.45 -0.21
CA LYS A 180 -18.58 8.90 -0.15
C LYS A 180 -18.12 9.32 1.23
N GLY A 181 -17.14 10.21 1.28
CA GLY A 181 -16.87 10.95 2.51
C GLY A 181 -18.14 11.69 2.95
N PRO A 182 -18.17 12.21 4.19
CA PRO A 182 -19.21 13.14 4.57
C PRO A 182 -19.32 14.22 3.47
N ALA A 183 -20.53 14.47 2.96
CA ALA A 183 -20.76 15.39 1.85
C ALA A 183 -20.11 16.75 2.13
N ASP A 184 -19.68 17.46 1.08
CA ASP A 184 -19.31 18.87 1.18
C ASP A 184 -20.54 19.65 1.69
N GLY A 185 -20.61 19.84 3.02
CA GLY A 185 -21.77 20.35 3.74
C GLY A 185 -22.23 19.49 4.93
N ASP A 186 -22.06 18.17 4.91
CA ASP A 186 -22.33 17.26 6.05
C ASP A 186 -21.16 17.22 7.04
N LEU A 187 -19.97 17.70 6.64
CA LEU A 187 -18.90 18.12 7.54
C LEU A 187 -19.23 19.41 8.33
N GLY A 188 -20.41 20.01 8.09
CA GLY A 188 -20.74 21.36 8.53
C GLY A 188 -20.10 22.37 7.57
N GLY A 189 -20.92 23.23 6.97
CA GLY A 189 -20.52 24.10 5.88
C GLY A 189 -19.38 25.07 6.19
N GLY A 190 -18.63 25.40 5.13
CA GLY A 190 -17.71 26.53 5.10
C GLY A 190 -16.39 26.30 5.85
N TYR A 191 -15.29 26.58 5.15
CA TYR A 191 -13.96 26.82 5.70
C TYR A 191 -13.99 27.25 7.18
N HIS A 192 -13.33 26.49 8.06
CA HIS A 192 -13.08 26.92 9.44
C HIS A 192 -12.56 28.37 9.43
N PRO A 193 -13.12 29.22 10.31
CA PRO A 193 -12.41 29.42 11.57
C PRO A 193 -13.15 29.02 12.86
N THR A 194 -14.29 28.32 12.86
CA THR A 194 -14.86 27.69 14.09
C THR A 194 -15.96 26.62 13.82
N GLY A 195 -16.16 26.18 12.57
CA GLY A 195 -17.37 25.48 12.13
C GLY A 195 -17.23 24.02 11.64
N PHE A 196 -16.09 23.35 11.83
CA PHE A 196 -15.91 21.94 11.44
C PHE A 196 -16.12 20.97 12.62
N ARG A 197 -16.62 19.77 12.34
CA ARG A 197 -16.38 18.63 13.26
C ARG A 197 -14.90 18.27 13.21
N ARG A 198 -14.24 18.22 14.36
CA ARG A 198 -12.81 17.83 14.47
C ARG A 198 -12.62 16.35 14.18
N ALA A 199 -11.43 15.96 13.73
CA ALA A 199 -11.04 14.55 13.66
C ALA A 199 -10.34 14.11 14.95
N LEU A 200 -9.40 14.92 15.43
CA LEU A 200 -8.62 14.66 16.63
C LEU A 200 -9.44 14.93 17.90
N ASN A 201 -9.21 14.12 18.93
CA ASN A 201 -9.86 14.28 20.22
C ASN A 201 -9.40 15.58 20.92
N PRO A 202 -10.31 16.56 21.15
CA PRO A 202 -9.94 17.84 21.75
C PRO A 202 -9.67 17.74 23.26
N ASN A 203 -10.00 16.62 23.91
CA ASN A 203 -9.79 16.43 25.34
C ASN A 203 -8.39 15.90 25.70
N LEU A 204 -7.57 15.57 24.70
CA LEU A 204 -6.16 15.24 24.92
C LEU A 204 -5.37 16.50 25.28
N ASP A 205 -4.40 16.36 26.18
CA ASP A 205 -3.46 17.43 26.50
C ASP A 205 -2.35 17.47 25.44
N TRP A 206 -2.68 18.04 24.27
CA TRP A 206 -1.79 18.14 23.12
C TRP A 206 -0.48 18.86 23.43
N ARG A 207 -0.50 19.82 24.37
CA ARG A 207 0.71 20.51 24.79
C ARG A 207 1.62 19.60 25.59
N ALA A 208 1.07 18.85 26.55
CA ALA A 208 1.85 17.87 27.29
C ALA A 208 2.43 16.77 26.37
N ILE A 209 1.66 16.31 25.39
CA ILE A 209 2.12 15.34 24.38
C ILE A 209 3.28 15.90 23.56
N GLU A 210 3.17 17.14 23.10
CA GLU A 210 4.23 17.81 22.34
C GLU A 210 5.49 18.02 23.19
N ASP A 211 5.34 18.51 24.42
CA ASP A 211 6.44 18.71 25.36
C ASP A 211 7.13 17.37 25.69
N GLU A 212 6.37 16.27 25.84
CA GLU A 212 6.91 14.94 26.07
C GLU A 212 7.72 14.46 24.86
N TYR A 213 7.20 14.59 23.64
CA TYR A 213 7.93 14.24 22.42
C TYR A 213 9.28 14.97 22.34
N LEU A 214 9.25 16.30 22.54
CA LEU A 214 10.45 17.16 22.44
C LEU A 214 11.45 16.95 23.58
N SER A 215 11.02 16.35 24.71
CA SER A 215 11.91 16.07 25.85
C SER A 215 12.79 14.84 25.65
N GLN A 216 12.50 14.02 24.64
CA GLN A 216 13.20 12.76 24.38
C GLN A 216 14.25 12.92 23.28
N GLU A 217 15.42 12.29 23.45
CA GLU A 217 16.47 12.27 22.41
C GLU A 217 16.08 11.38 21.22
N LEU A 218 15.41 10.26 21.50
CA LEU A 218 14.83 9.34 20.52
C LEU A 218 13.33 9.23 20.81
N PRO A 219 12.52 10.20 20.33
CA PRO A 219 11.12 10.28 20.66
C PRO A 219 10.34 9.00 20.33
N LEU A 220 9.63 8.49 21.34
CA LEU A 220 8.63 7.44 21.23
C LEU A 220 7.57 7.65 22.31
N LEU A 221 6.33 7.88 21.88
CA LEU A 221 5.17 7.96 22.78
C LEU A 221 3.93 7.38 22.12
N TRP A 222 2.96 6.97 22.94
CA TRP A 222 1.66 6.50 22.45
C TRP A 222 0.55 6.87 23.43
N PHE A 223 -0.65 7.05 22.89
CA PHE A 223 -1.83 7.39 23.68
C PHE A 223 -3.12 6.89 23.03
N ASP A 224 -4.14 6.71 23.86
CA ASP A 224 -5.45 6.21 23.48
C ASP A 224 -6.43 7.35 23.18
N GLY A 225 -7.48 7.03 22.41
CA GLY A 225 -8.53 8.01 22.12
C GLY A 225 -8.04 9.12 21.19
N PHE A 226 -7.20 8.79 20.23
CA PHE A 226 -6.59 9.71 19.26
C PHE A 226 -7.64 10.50 18.48
N LEU A 227 -8.61 9.79 17.90
CA LEU A 227 -9.69 10.34 17.10
C LEU A 227 -10.99 10.47 17.91
N LEU A 228 -11.84 11.41 17.52
CA LEU A 228 -13.24 11.42 17.92
C LEU A 228 -13.97 10.19 17.37
N PRO A 229 -15.01 9.67 18.06
CA PRO A 229 -15.71 8.45 17.66
C PRO A 229 -16.22 8.46 16.21
N GLU A 230 -16.73 9.60 15.74
CA GLU A 230 -17.23 9.74 14.37
C GLU A 230 -16.11 9.68 13.32
N ALA A 231 -14.96 10.28 13.62
CA ALA A 231 -13.79 10.25 12.74
C ALA A 231 -13.19 8.84 12.69
N LEU A 232 -13.08 8.18 13.86
CA LEU A 232 -12.66 6.77 13.94
C LEU A 232 -13.56 5.87 13.08
N GLN A 233 -14.88 6.01 13.22
CA GLN A 233 -15.82 5.22 12.43
C GLN A 233 -15.71 5.54 10.94
N GLY A 234 -15.56 6.81 10.57
CA GLY A 234 -15.40 7.23 9.18
C GLY A 234 -14.11 6.70 8.52
N VAL A 235 -13.00 6.66 9.25
CA VAL A 235 -11.75 6.04 8.77
C VAL A 235 -11.92 4.52 8.65
N LEU A 236 -12.51 3.86 9.65
CA LEU A 236 -12.75 2.42 9.62
C LEU A 236 -13.66 2.00 8.45
N ASP A 237 -14.75 2.73 8.24
CA ASP A 237 -15.66 2.50 7.11
C ASP A 237 -14.93 2.72 5.78
N PHE A 238 -14.09 3.75 5.69
CA PHE A 238 -13.25 3.94 4.50
C PHE A 238 -12.34 2.74 4.23
N CYS A 239 -11.57 2.31 5.24
CA CYS A 239 -10.65 1.19 5.08
C CYS A 239 -11.35 -0.15 4.77
N ARG A 240 -12.60 -0.33 5.19
CA ARG A 240 -13.41 -1.52 4.87
C ARG A 240 -14.07 -1.42 3.49
N GLU A 241 -14.58 -0.26 3.12
CA GLU A 241 -15.38 -0.12 1.91
C GLU A 241 -14.55 0.20 0.65
N ALA A 242 -13.47 0.99 0.77
CA ALA A 242 -12.70 1.43 -0.38
C ALA A 242 -11.94 0.26 -1.04
N THR A 243 -12.18 0.04 -2.32
CA THR A 243 -11.50 -0.98 -3.13
C THR A 243 -10.20 -0.42 -3.70
N VAL A 244 -9.27 -0.05 -2.81
CA VAL A 244 -8.00 0.65 -3.13
C VAL A 244 -6.75 -0.07 -2.56
N PHE A 245 -6.95 -1.27 -2.00
CA PHE A 245 -5.86 -2.11 -1.49
C PHE A 245 -5.29 -2.94 -2.63
N PHE A 246 -4.38 -2.34 -3.40
CA PHE A 246 -3.82 -2.91 -4.63
C PHE A 246 -2.44 -3.53 -4.45
N ASP A 247 -1.71 -3.09 -3.44
CA ASP A 247 -0.37 -3.59 -3.18
C ASP A 247 -0.43 -4.89 -2.41
N ILE A 248 0.32 -5.89 -2.87
CA ILE A 248 0.35 -7.23 -2.28
C ILE A 248 1.69 -7.39 -1.60
N LYS A 249 1.65 -7.58 -0.29
CA LYS A 249 2.81 -7.90 0.53
C LYS A 249 2.64 -9.31 1.08
N PRO A 250 3.71 -9.95 1.58
CA PRO A 250 3.60 -11.25 2.24
C PRO A 250 2.69 -11.16 3.49
N GLY A 251 1.39 -11.44 3.31
CA GLY A 251 0.40 -11.52 4.39
C GLY A 251 -0.37 -10.25 4.72
N TYR A 252 -0.25 -9.22 3.91
CA TYR A 252 -1.05 -8.01 4.06
C TYR A 252 -1.13 -7.24 2.75
N LEU A 253 -2.10 -6.34 2.68
CA LEU A 253 -2.35 -5.50 1.52
C LEU A 253 -2.12 -4.04 1.85
N GLY A 254 -1.56 -3.30 0.88
CA GLY A 254 -1.31 -1.87 0.98
C GLY A 254 -2.26 -1.03 0.13
N ALA A 255 -2.71 0.08 0.72
CA ALA A 255 -3.36 1.19 0.05
C ALA A 255 -2.57 2.46 0.35
N TYR A 256 -2.43 3.34 -0.63
CA TYR A 256 -1.60 4.54 -0.54
C TYR A 256 -2.34 5.76 -1.06
N PHE A 257 -1.89 6.95 -0.65
CA PHE A 257 -2.54 8.21 -0.98
C PHE A 257 -2.69 8.43 -2.50
N ASN A 258 -1.64 8.14 -3.27
CA ASN A 258 -1.61 8.25 -4.74
C ASN A 258 -2.51 7.20 -5.44
N ASP A 259 -2.90 6.13 -4.74
CA ASP A 259 -3.69 5.01 -5.28
C ASP A 259 -5.16 5.04 -4.83
N GLY A 260 -5.58 6.14 -4.22
CA GLY A 260 -6.99 6.38 -3.86
C GLY A 260 -7.31 6.33 -2.37
N LEU A 261 -6.32 6.16 -1.48
CA LEU A 261 -6.48 6.34 -0.02
C LEU A 261 -6.69 7.83 0.34
N THR A 262 -7.77 8.42 -0.15
CA THR A 262 -8.00 9.88 -0.19
C THR A 262 -9.23 10.31 0.62
N SER A 263 -9.56 9.56 1.67
CA SER A 263 -10.66 9.90 2.57
C SER A 263 -10.52 11.34 3.14
N PRO A 264 -11.58 12.16 3.13
CA PRO A 264 -11.55 13.48 3.76
C PRO A 264 -11.12 13.45 5.23
N TRP A 265 -11.42 12.35 5.94
CA TRP A 265 -10.97 12.15 7.32
C TRP A 265 -9.45 12.09 7.45
N LEU A 266 -8.77 11.44 6.51
CA LEU A 266 -7.31 11.30 6.56
C LEU A 266 -6.63 12.64 6.29
N VAL A 267 -7.16 13.42 5.35
CA VAL A 267 -6.69 14.79 5.09
C VAL A 267 -6.92 15.69 6.30
N GLN A 268 -8.09 15.59 6.94
CA GLN A 268 -8.40 16.34 8.16
C GLN A 268 -7.45 15.98 9.31
N ILE A 269 -7.13 14.70 9.51
CA ILE A 269 -6.18 14.24 10.53
C ILE A 269 -4.80 14.86 10.30
N ALA A 270 -4.28 14.81 9.06
CA ALA A 270 -2.99 15.40 8.74
C ALA A 270 -2.93 16.91 9.05
N HIS A 271 -3.96 17.66 8.67
CA HIS A 271 -4.04 19.09 8.93
C HIS A 271 -4.14 19.40 10.43
N GLU A 272 -5.01 18.69 11.16
CA GLU A 272 -5.17 18.90 12.61
C GLU A 272 -3.92 18.48 13.39
N LEU A 273 -3.15 17.49 12.94
CA LEU A 273 -1.86 17.13 13.56
C LEU A 273 -0.88 18.30 13.50
N GLN A 274 -0.76 18.96 12.34
CA GLN A 274 0.07 20.17 12.21
C GLN A 274 -0.41 21.32 13.11
N GLU A 275 -1.72 21.46 13.32
CA GLU A 275 -2.28 22.45 14.28
C GLU A 275 -1.97 22.08 15.75
N ARG A 276 -1.96 20.79 16.09
CA ARG A 276 -1.86 20.30 17.47
C ARG A 276 -0.44 20.00 17.93
N LEU A 277 0.48 19.76 17.00
CA LEU A 277 1.90 19.50 17.23
C LEU A 277 2.77 20.50 16.45
N PRO A 278 2.55 21.82 16.61
CA PRO A 278 3.15 22.85 15.77
C PRO A 278 4.68 22.95 15.86
N GLN A 279 5.29 22.59 17.00
CA GLN A 279 6.74 22.58 17.19
C GLN A 279 7.36 21.28 16.68
N VAL A 280 6.67 20.15 16.85
CA VAL A 280 7.15 18.84 16.36
C VAL A 280 7.09 18.77 14.83
N LEU A 281 6.06 19.35 14.22
CA LEU A 281 5.83 19.33 12.77
C LEU A 281 6.18 20.66 12.07
N GLU A 282 6.95 21.53 12.73
CA GLU A 282 7.31 22.84 12.18
C GLU A 282 8.04 22.68 10.84
N GLY A 283 7.56 23.35 9.79
CA GLY A 283 8.18 23.32 8.46
C GLY A 283 8.06 21.96 7.73
N MET A 284 7.29 21.02 8.27
CA MET A 284 7.08 19.70 7.69
C MET A 284 5.71 19.61 6.99
N THR A 285 5.65 18.78 5.95
CA THR A 285 4.41 18.37 5.28
C THR A 285 4.21 16.87 5.38
N LEU A 286 2.97 16.42 5.20
CA LEU A 286 2.68 15.00 4.97
C LEU A 286 3.40 14.55 3.69
N SER A 287 4.47 13.78 3.85
CA SER A 287 5.27 13.26 2.75
C SER A 287 4.70 11.94 2.22
N ASN A 288 4.13 11.11 3.10
CA ASN A 288 3.48 9.88 2.71
C ASN A 288 2.34 9.48 3.68
N LEU A 289 1.42 8.68 3.16
CA LEU A 289 0.27 8.13 3.88
C LEU A 289 -0.13 6.80 3.27
N TRP A 290 -0.20 5.77 4.10
CA TRP A 290 -0.68 4.45 3.71
C TRP A 290 -1.54 3.77 4.78
N ALA A 291 -2.26 2.75 4.33
CA ALA A 291 -3.00 1.84 5.17
C ALA A 291 -2.63 0.39 4.81
N TYR A 292 -2.27 -0.40 5.82
CA TYR A 292 -2.03 -1.82 5.67
C TYR A 292 -3.15 -2.63 6.31
N LYS A 293 -3.67 -3.62 5.57
CA LYS A 293 -4.72 -4.53 6.01
C LYS A 293 -4.20 -5.96 5.97
N PHE A 294 -4.13 -6.60 7.13
CA PHE A 294 -3.47 -7.89 7.30
C PHE A 294 -4.41 -9.06 7.04
N ASP A 295 -3.85 -10.18 6.60
CA ASP A 295 -4.54 -11.46 6.64
C ASP A 295 -4.76 -11.92 8.08
N SER A 296 -5.89 -12.57 8.35
CA SER A 296 -6.18 -13.10 9.68
C SER A 296 -5.48 -14.44 9.94
N ASP A 297 -4.83 -15.05 8.94
CA ASP A 297 -4.04 -16.27 9.14
C ASP A 297 -2.79 -15.98 9.97
N THR A 298 -2.75 -16.59 11.15
CA THR A 298 -1.67 -16.45 12.15
C THR A 298 -0.33 -17.07 11.75
N SER A 299 -0.29 -17.81 10.64
CA SER A 299 0.95 -18.32 10.06
C SER A 299 1.74 -17.24 9.30
N MET A 300 1.18 -16.04 9.19
CA MET A 300 1.73 -14.92 8.44
C MET A 300 2.40 -13.94 9.39
N ASP A 301 3.61 -13.52 9.05
CA ASP A 301 4.32 -12.48 9.79
C ASP A 301 3.74 -11.08 9.47
N GLY A 302 3.97 -10.14 10.38
CA GLY A 302 3.68 -8.74 10.13
C GLY A 302 4.78 -8.06 9.32
N ILE A 303 4.78 -6.73 9.33
CA ILE A 303 5.87 -5.95 8.73
C ILE A 303 7.15 -6.24 9.51
N ALA A 304 8.19 -6.65 8.79
CA ALA A 304 9.48 -6.99 9.38
C ALA A 304 10.23 -5.74 9.90
N THR A 305 11.39 -5.92 10.53
CA THR A 305 12.18 -4.80 11.06
C THR A 305 12.69 -3.89 9.95
N HIS A 306 12.33 -2.61 10.01
CA HIS A 306 12.65 -1.58 9.01
C HIS A 306 12.69 -0.19 9.67
N SER A 307 13.02 0.84 8.89
CA SER A 307 12.88 2.26 9.27
C SER A 307 12.29 3.06 8.12
N ASP A 308 11.40 4.00 8.43
CA ASP A 308 10.67 4.75 7.41
C ASP A 308 11.43 6.03 7.09
N HIS A 309 11.49 6.38 5.81
CA HIS A 309 12.18 7.58 5.35
C HIS A 309 11.33 8.84 5.60
N ALA A 310 11.24 9.26 6.86
CA ALA A 310 10.61 10.51 7.31
C ALA A 310 11.37 11.12 8.49
N THR A 311 10.87 12.25 9.00
CA THR A 311 11.30 12.78 10.30
C THR A 311 10.39 12.30 11.41
N VAL A 312 9.08 12.46 11.25
CA VAL A 312 8.08 12.03 12.24
C VAL A 312 7.19 10.96 11.63
N ASN A 313 7.01 9.87 12.39
CA ASN A 313 6.16 8.77 12.03
C ASN A 313 5.00 8.67 13.03
N LEU A 314 3.79 8.52 12.49
CA LEU A 314 2.59 8.30 13.27
C LEU A 314 1.86 7.06 12.77
N ASN A 315 1.71 6.06 13.64
CA ASN A 315 0.97 4.82 13.37
C ASN A 315 -0.29 4.77 14.26
N PHE A 316 -1.46 4.41 13.72
CA PHE A 316 -2.63 4.11 14.54
C PHE A 316 -3.51 2.99 13.97
N TRP A 317 -4.33 2.42 14.84
CA TRP A 317 -5.18 1.28 14.53
C TRP A 317 -6.67 1.58 14.63
N VAL A 318 -7.46 0.99 13.72
CA VAL A 318 -8.91 1.28 13.61
C VAL A 318 -9.82 0.07 13.79
N THR A 319 -9.30 -1.16 13.72
CA THR A 319 -10.10 -2.37 13.92
C THR A 319 -10.57 -2.47 15.39
N PRO A 320 -11.83 -2.87 15.67
CA PRO A 320 -12.32 -3.01 17.04
C PRO A 320 -11.45 -3.91 17.93
N ASP A 321 -11.33 -3.56 19.22
CA ASP A 321 -10.52 -4.29 20.20
C ASP A 321 -10.90 -5.78 20.31
N ASP A 322 -12.20 -6.09 20.17
CA ASP A 322 -12.71 -7.46 20.29
C ASP A 322 -12.31 -8.38 19.13
N ALA A 323 -11.77 -7.80 18.05
CA ALA A 323 -11.19 -8.57 16.95
C ALA A 323 -9.82 -9.15 17.32
N ASN A 324 -9.05 -8.50 18.20
CA ASN A 324 -7.78 -9.01 18.69
C ASN A 324 -8.02 -10.00 19.84
N LEU A 325 -7.59 -11.24 19.66
CA LEU A 325 -7.75 -12.31 20.64
C LEU A 325 -6.61 -12.33 21.67
N ASP A 326 -5.54 -11.55 21.45
CA ASP A 326 -4.47 -11.31 22.42
C ASP A 326 -4.27 -9.80 22.67
N PRO A 327 -4.95 -9.24 23.69
CA PRO A 327 -4.85 -7.82 24.02
C PRO A 327 -3.44 -7.36 24.47
N SER A 328 -2.51 -8.29 24.70
CA SER A 328 -1.14 -7.98 25.09
C SER A 328 -0.18 -7.81 23.90
N SER A 329 -0.66 -8.06 22.68
CA SER A 329 0.16 -8.02 21.47
C SER A 329 -0.59 -7.33 20.31
N GLY A 330 -0.02 -7.42 19.10
CA GLY A 330 -0.63 -7.01 17.84
C GLY A 330 -0.42 -5.56 17.44
N GLY A 331 0.32 -4.79 18.22
CA GLY A 331 0.63 -3.40 17.91
C GLY A 331 1.97 -3.28 17.19
N LEU A 332 2.91 -2.55 17.79
CA LEU A 332 4.21 -2.19 17.21
C LEU A 332 5.34 -2.52 18.18
N VAL A 333 6.47 -2.99 17.67
CA VAL A 333 7.72 -3.12 18.42
C VAL A 333 8.69 -2.10 17.89
N VAL A 334 9.18 -1.22 18.76
CA VAL A 334 10.13 -0.14 18.41
C VAL A 334 11.43 -0.35 19.17
N TYR A 335 12.53 -0.39 18.45
CA TYR A 335 13.87 -0.50 19.03
C TYR A 335 14.43 0.91 19.23
N PRO A 336 15.05 1.21 20.39
CA PRO A 336 15.65 2.53 20.67
C PRO A 336 16.99 2.68 19.92
N LYS A 337 16.96 2.50 18.60
CA LYS A 337 18.14 2.47 17.75
C LYS A 337 17.77 2.96 16.35
N VAL A 338 18.58 3.90 15.87
CA VAL A 338 18.55 4.40 14.49
C VAL A 338 19.58 3.60 13.67
N PRO A 339 19.28 3.24 12.41
CA PRO A 339 20.27 2.64 11.52
C PRO A 339 21.53 3.51 11.41
N PRO A 340 22.72 2.92 11.29
CA PRO A 340 23.94 3.68 11.05
C PRO A 340 23.81 4.47 9.74
N SER A 341 24.01 5.78 9.77
CA SER A 341 24.25 6.56 8.56
C SER A 341 25.62 6.18 7.98
N GLY A 342 25.75 6.18 6.65
CA GLY A 342 26.89 5.62 5.89
C GLY A 342 28.31 6.18 6.15
N GLU A 343 28.55 6.88 7.26
CA GLU A 343 29.84 7.48 7.63
C GLU A 343 30.43 6.99 8.97
N ASP A 344 29.84 6.03 9.70
CA ASP A 344 30.42 5.51 10.96
C ASP A 344 31.59 4.54 10.71
N PRO A 345 32.85 4.91 11.02
CA PRO A 345 34.03 4.09 10.75
C PRO A 345 34.29 2.98 11.78
N ASN A 346 33.48 2.85 12.84
CA ASN A 346 33.67 1.85 13.90
C ASN A 346 32.68 0.67 13.83
N GLN A 347 31.92 0.52 12.75
CA GLN A 347 30.92 -0.54 12.60
C GLN A 347 31.35 -1.69 11.68
N PRO A 348 30.84 -2.92 11.94
CA PRO A 348 31.47 -4.14 11.47
C PRO A 348 31.53 -4.22 9.94
N SER A 349 32.76 -4.14 9.45
CA SER A 349 33.13 -4.56 8.11
C SER A 349 33.16 -6.09 8.05
N SER A 350 31.99 -6.70 7.97
CA SER A 350 31.80 -7.98 7.28
C SER A 350 30.68 -7.83 6.26
N GLY A 351 30.90 -6.93 5.30
CA GLY A 351 30.12 -6.84 4.06
C GLY A 351 29.24 -5.61 3.87
N GLY A 352 29.84 -4.41 3.83
CA GLY A 352 29.26 -3.23 3.15
C GLY A 352 28.40 -2.30 4.01
N THR A 353 28.64 -0.99 3.82
CA THR A 353 27.76 0.12 4.20
C THR A 353 26.33 -0.17 3.75
N LEU A 354 25.42 -0.43 4.68
CA LEU A 354 24.01 -0.55 4.37
C LEU A 354 23.42 0.86 4.24
N ASP A 355 23.05 1.25 3.02
CA ASP A 355 22.15 2.38 2.79
C ASP A 355 20.75 2.05 3.36
N MET A 356 19.85 3.03 3.48
CA MET A 356 18.48 2.80 3.99
C MET A 356 17.73 1.73 3.17
N LYS A 357 18.04 1.54 1.88
CA LYS A 357 17.48 0.48 1.03
C LYS A 357 17.85 -0.91 1.57
N GLN A 358 19.07 -1.11 2.06
CA GLN A 358 19.50 -2.38 2.62
C GLN A 358 18.92 -2.67 4.01
N TRP A 359 18.64 -1.64 4.83
CA TRP A 359 17.94 -1.79 6.12
C TRP A 359 16.45 -2.09 5.97
N ASN A 360 15.85 -1.67 4.87
CA ASN A 360 14.46 -1.99 4.60
C ASN A 360 14.31 -3.36 3.92
N ASN A 361 15.36 -3.94 3.34
CA ASN A 361 15.27 -5.23 2.64
C ASN A 361 14.81 -6.39 3.55
N SER A 362 13.64 -6.95 3.25
CA SER A 362 13.03 -8.05 4.02
C SER A 362 13.86 -9.34 4.06
N SER A 363 14.81 -9.55 3.15
CA SER A 363 15.72 -10.71 3.20
C SER A 363 16.85 -10.56 4.22
N ARG A 364 17.01 -9.38 4.82
CA ARG A 364 18.07 -9.04 5.78
C ARG A 364 17.60 -9.02 7.23
N VAL A 365 16.33 -9.36 7.50
CA VAL A 365 15.72 -9.24 8.83
C VAL A 365 16.54 -9.98 9.89
N SER A 366 17.05 -11.18 9.59
CA SER A 366 17.92 -11.94 10.50
C SER A 366 19.23 -11.20 10.84
N ASP A 367 19.79 -10.47 9.88
CA ASP A 367 21.02 -9.71 10.08
C ASP A 367 20.74 -8.48 10.94
N ILE A 368 19.63 -7.79 10.70
CA ILE A 368 19.18 -6.63 11.47
C ILE A 368 18.94 -7.04 12.93
N GLU A 369 18.23 -8.15 13.16
CA GLU A 369 17.99 -8.64 14.52
C GLU A 369 19.26 -9.10 15.22
N SER A 370 20.20 -9.72 14.49
CA SER A 370 21.49 -10.12 15.05
C SER A 370 22.31 -8.90 15.44
N TRP A 371 22.35 -7.87 14.58
CA TRP A 371 22.99 -6.60 14.89
C TRP A 371 22.38 -5.90 16.11
N LEU A 372 21.05 -5.85 16.22
CA LEU A 372 20.38 -5.31 17.40
C LEU A 372 20.74 -6.05 18.69
N LYS A 373 20.98 -7.37 18.63
CA LYS A 373 21.43 -8.19 19.76
C LYS A 373 22.88 -7.91 20.11
N ASP A 374 23.75 -7.82 19.12
CA ASP A 374 25.17 -7.50 19.29
C ASP A 374 25.36 -6.10 19.91
N GLU A 375 24.52 -5.14 19.49
CA GLU A 375 24.45 -3.79 20.06
C GLU A 375 23.78 -3.75 21.45
N GLY A 376 23.25 -4.87 21.95
CA GLY A 376 22.60 -4.97 23.25
C GLY A 376 21.27 -4.20 23.38
N VAL A 377 20.65 -3.83 22.26
CA VAL A 377 19.40 -3.02 22.23
C VAL A 377 18.17 -3.85 21.87
N TYR A 378 18.33 -5.09 21.38
CA TYR A 378 17.21 -5.95 21.00
C TYR A 378 16.23 -6.19 22.15
N ASP A 379 16.74 -6.46 23.36
CA ASP A 379 15.93 -6.70 24.56
C ASP A 379 15.43 -5.39 25.22
N LEU A 380 15.84 -4.22 24.71
CA LEU A 380 15.37 -2.90 25.14
C LEU A 380 14.21 -2.39 24.29
N ALA A 381 13.71 -3.21 23.37
CA ALA A 381 12.58 -2.87 22.53
C ALA A 381 11.35 -2.52 23.36
N VAL A 382 10.64 -1.47 22.93
CA VAL A 382 9.36 -1.08 23.49
C VAL A 382 8.26 -1.71 22.64
N THR A 383 7.49 -2.61 23.25
CA THR A 383 6.30 -3.18 22.62
C THR A 383 5.07 -2.37 23.01
N VAL A 384 4.46 -1.72 22.02
CA VAL A 384 3.17 -1.05 22.16
C VAL A 384 2.08 -2.05 21.76
N PRO A 385 1.23 -2.54 22.68
CA PRO A 385 0.18 -3.49 22.34
C PRO A 385 -0.93 -2.80 21.53
N TYR A 386 -1.63 -3.60 20.72
CA TYR A 386 -2.75 -3.12 19.92
C TYR A 386 -3.86 -2.54 20.79
N ARG A 387 -4.44 -1.43 20.34
CA ARG A 387 -5.75 -0.97 20.80
C ARG A 387 -6.39 -0.13 19.70
N GLN A 388 -7.69 -0.30 19.48
CA GLN A 388 -8.46 0.56 18.61
C GLN A 388 -8.31 2.02 19.06
N ASN A 389 -8.03 2.91 18.12
CA ASN A 389 -7.88 4.35 18.36
C ASN A 389 -6.70 4.71 19.28
N ARG A 390 -5.71 3.82 19.39
CA ARG A 390 -4.37 4.14 19.89
C ARG A 390 -3.49 4.61 18.77
N VAL A 391 -2.74 5.67 19.04
CA VAL A 391 -1.71 6.21 18.15
C VAL A 391 -0.34 6.06 18.80
N VAL A 392 0.66 5.80 17.98
CA VAL A 392 2.09 5.81 18.32
C VAL A 392 2.74 6.91 17.49
N VAL A 393 3.46 7.82 18.15
CA VAL A 393 4.18 8.92 17.51
C VAL A 393 5.66 8.79 17.88
N PHE A 394 6.54 8.74 16.89
CA PHE A 394 7.95 8.45 17.13
C PHE A 394 8.86 9.06 16.06
N ASP A 395 10.15 9.08 16.34
CA ASP A 395 11.19 9.39 15.37
C ASP A 395 11.22 8.31 14.29
N SER A 396 10.92 8.70 13.05
CA SER A 396 10.74 7.76 11.93
C SER A 396 11.97 6.90 11.63
N ARG A 397 13.15 7.34 12.09
CA ARG A 397 14.42 6.64 11.90
C ARG A 397 14.57 5.45 12.86
N LEU A 398 13.77 5.35 13.91
CA LEU A 398 13.84 4.21 14.82
C LEU A 398 13.47 2.93 14.10
N LEU A 399 14.29 1.89 14.28
CA LEU A 399 13.96 0.57 13.77
C LEU A 399 12.70 0.06 14.45
N HIS A 400 11.76 -0.44 13.66
CA HIS A 400 10.49 -0.92 14.16
C HIS A 400 9.93 -2.05 13.29
N ARG A 401 9.01 -2.82 13.87
CA ARG A 401 8.30 -3.90 13.19
C ARG A 401 6.89 -4.05 13.75
N SER A 402 6.04 -4.76 13.01
CA SER A 402 4.79 -5.24 13.59
C SER A 402 5.08 -6.21 14.72
N ASP A 403 4.31 -6.11 15.80
CA ASP A 403 4.28 -7.16 16.81
C ASP A 403 3.59 -8.42 16.26
N LYS A 404 3.76 -9.55 16.94
CA LYS A 404 2.92 -10.73 16.71
C LYS A 404 1.47 -10.35 16.93
N PHE A 405 0.57 -10.83 16.08
CA PHE A 405 -0.85 -10.50 16.19
C PHE A 405 -1.70 -11.76 16.06
N LEU A 406 -2.85 -11.77 16.74
CA LEU A 406 -3.83 -12.85 16.69
C LEU A 406 -5.22 -12.23 16.58
N PHE A 407 -5.74 -12.12 15.37
CA PHE A 407 -7.06 -11.55 15.11
C PHE A 407 -8.06 -12.65 14.73
N ARG A 408 -9.35 -12.45 15.04
CA ARG A 408 -10.42 -13.33 14.57
C ARG A 408 -10.42 -13.40 13.05
N GLU A 409 -10.85 -14.55 12.52
CA GLU A 409 -11.11 -14.70 11.10
C GLU A 409 -12.26 -13.79 10.62
N GLY A 410 -12.27 -13.50 9.32
CA GLY A 410 -13.32 -12.74 8.66
C GLY A 410 -12.98 -11.28 8.41
N TYR A 411 -13.60 -10.73 7.36
CA TYR A 411 -13.28 -9.43 6.77
C TYR A 411 -13.17 -8.26 7.77
N GLU A 412 -14.19 -8.12 8.63
CA GLU A 412 -14.29 -6.99 9.56
C GLU A 412 -13.29 -7.07 10.72
N ASN A 413 -12.67 -8.24 10.94
CA ASN A 413 -11.72 -8.49 12.02
C ASN A 413 -10.26 -8.32 11.58
N ARG A 414 -9.98 -8.08 10.29
CA ARG A 414 -8.62 -7.86 9.79
C ARG A 414 -7.97 -6.67 10.51
N ARG A 415 -6.73 -6.84 10.98
CA ARG A 415 -5.94 -5.74 11.56
C ARG A 415 -5.71 -4.68 10.49
N ILE A 416 -6.02 -3.43 10.80
CA ILE A 416 -5.79 -2.28 9.91
C ILE A 416 -4.91 -1.27 10.62
N ASN A 417 -3.76 -0.99 10.01
CA ASN A 417 -2.78 -0.01 10.45
C ASN A 417 -2.76 1.17 9.47
N LEU A 418 -2.80 2.40 9.97
CA LEU A 418 -2.58 3.60 9.17
C LEU A 418 -1.30 4.30 9.61
N THR A 419 -0.50 4.72 8.64
CA THR A 419 0.78 5.42 8.87
C THR A 419 0.78 6.76 8.17
N PHE A 420 1.21 7.80 8.91
CA PHE A 420 1.39 9.16 8.42
C PHE A 420 2.87 9.52 8.60
N LEU A 421 3.51 9.93 7.51
CA LEU A 421 4.89 10.36 7.51
C LEU A 421 4.98 11.87 7.28
N PHE A 422 5.74 12.55 8.12
CA PHE A 422 6.02 13.98 7.96
C PHE A 422 7.51 14.22 7.74
N SER A 423 7.81 15.05 6.75
CA SER A 423 9.17 15.42 6.35
C SER A 423 9.26 16.92 6.02
N PRO A 424 10.44 17.55 6.16
CA PRO A 424 10.67 18.94 5.75
C PRO A 424 10.39 19.17 4.26
N VAL A 425 9.89 20.36 3.94
CA VAL A 425 9.74 20.83 2.55
C VAL A 425 11.08 21.40 2.06
N ASP A 426 12.08 20.55 1.81
CA ASP A 426 13.37 20.96 1.25
C ASP A 426 13.63 20.22 -0.07
N GLU A 427 14.02 20.97 -1.12
CA GLU A 427 14.40 20.43 -2.44
C GLU A 427 15.50 19.36 -2.32
N ALA A 428 16.46 19.53 -1.40
CA ALA A 428 17.50 18.53 -1.18
C ALA A 428 16.96 17.23 -0.56
N TRP A 429 15.98 17.35 0.34
CA TRP A 429 15.31 16.20 0.97
C TRP A 429 14.41 15.48 -0.04
N ASN A 430 13.72 16.23 -0.90
CA ASN A 430 12.95 15.68 -2.01
C ASN A 430 13.86 15.04 -3.07
N GLU A 431 15.01 15.61 -3.39
CA GLU A 431 15.98 15.02 -4.32
C GLU A 431 16.61 13.73 -3.78
N ASP A 432 16.92 13.66 -2.49
CA ASP A 432 17.43 12.46 -1.83
C ASP A 432 16.33 11.39 -1.70
N TYR A 433 15.13 11.78 -1.30
CA TYR A 433 13.93 10.93 -1.33
C TYR A 433 13.67 10.37 -2.73
N HIS A 434 13.67 11.20 -3.77
CA HIS A 434 13.54 10.79 -5.18
C HIS A 434 14.72 9.95 -5.68
N ARG A 435 15.92 10.11 -5.13
CA ARG A 435 17.09 9.28 -5.50
C ARG A 435 17.02 7.91 -4.86
N GLN A 436 16.71 7.84 -3.57
CA GLN A 436 16.63 6.60 -2.81
C GLN A 436 15.44 5.75 -3.27
N SER A 437 14.29 6.37 -3.56
CA SER A 437 13.13 5.70 -4.14
C SER A 437 13.35 5.19 -5.57
N ARG A 438 13.97 5.97 -6.47
CA ARG A 438 14.32 5.52 -7.84
C ARG A 438 15.30 4.35 -7.79
N GLN A 439 16.20 4.35 -6.81
CA GLN A 439 17.08 3.23 -6.58
C GLN A 439 16.36 2.04 -5.92
N GLN A 440 15.26 2.22 -5.20
CA GLN A 440 14.44 1.13 -4.65
C GLN A 440 13.55 0.43 -5.69
N GLN A 441 13.40 1.04 -6.87
CA GLN A 441 12.65 0.54 -8.03
C GLN A 441 13.51 -0.27 -9.02
N GLU A 442 14.83 -0.13 -8.94
CA GLU A 442 15.84 -0.96 -9.65
C GLU A 442 16.36 -2.09 -8.74
#